data_AF-A0A7H0HTC6-F1
#
_entry.id   AF-A0A7H0HTC6-F1
#
_cell.length_a   1.000
_cell.length_b   1.000
_cell.length_c   1.000
_cell.angle_alpha   90.00
_cell.angle_beta   90.00
_cell.angle_gamma   90.00
#
_symmetry.space_group_name_H-M   'P 1'
#
loop_
_entity.id
_entity.type
_entity.pdbx_description
1 polymer ?
#
loop_
_entity_poly.entity_id
_entity_poly.type
_entity_poly.pdbx_seq_one_letter_code
_entity_poly.pdbx_strand_id
1 'polypeptide(L)'
;MGAARELLGRESPVEVFVALAPSAGARAAVAAVREALGMSRDEAERPLGFGSPEDLDPLLEAGEVRFAGELLAAHGAFDVPRVLSLRGEQARGLLREAFAVSGGIASGRAIGVIRALRAGGLGAAFTGLAAVGPRAEGDADAFWRALVAAGELLAEEGEAPSGPVREALERCRGEVGRSAGGGRDLGPG
;
A
#
# COMPACT_ATOMS: atom_id res chain seq x y z
N MET A 1 -10.69 6.32 -24.90
CA MET A 1 -10.60 7.23 -23.73
C MET A 1 -11.94 7.81 -23.27
N GLY A 2 -12.82 8.32 -24.15
CA GLY A 2 -14.10 8.93 -23.73
C GLY A 2 -15.04 8.01 -22.91
N ALA A 3 -15.22 6.77 -23.35
CA ALA A 3 -16.15 5.82 -22.71
C ALA A 3 -15.78 5.44 -21.27
N ALA A 4 -14.50 5.21 -20.96
CA ALA A 4 -14.06 4.84 -19.61
C ALA A 4 -14.31 5.96 -18.59
N ARG A 5 -14.03 7.22 -18.98
CA ARG A 5 -14.26 8.39 -18.14
C ARG A 5 -15.74 8.68 -17.92
N GLU A 6 -16.57 8.47 -18.95
CA GLU A 6 -18.03 8.58 -18.83
C GLU A 6 -18.60 7.52 -17.87
N LEU A 7 -18.15 6.27 -17.99
CA LEU A 7 -18.60 5.17 -17.13
C LEU A 7 -18.16 5.35 -15.67
N LEU A 8 -16.94 5.81 -15.39
CA LEU A 8 -16.48 6.07 -14.02
C LEU A 8 -17.28 7.16 -13.29
N GLY A 9 -18.05 7.98 -14.00
CA GLY A 9 -19.00 8.91 -13.38
C GLY A 9 -20.23 8.23 -12.76
N ARG A 10 -20.42 6.93 -12.99
CA ARG A 10 -21.60 6.16 -12.59
C ARG A 10 -21.26 4.80 -11.96
N GLU A 11 -20.16 4.21 -12.40
CA GLU A 11 -19.79 2.84 -12.13
C GLU A 11 -18.46 2.72 -11.38
N SER A 12 -18.24 1.60 -10.70
CA SER A 12 -16.96 1.34 -10.04
C SER A 12 -15.86 1.02 -11.07
N PRO A 13 -14.57 1.21 -10.74
CA PRO A 13 -13.47 0.82 -11.63
C PRO A 13 -13.53 -0.64 -12.10
N VAL A 14 -14.06 -1.55 -11.27
CA VAL A 14 -14.27 -2.95 -11.62
C VAL A 14 -15.32 -3.09 -12.72
N GLU A 15 -16.45 -2.39 -12.59
CA GLU A 15 -17.51 -2.43 -13.60
C GLU A 15 -17.07 -1.81 -14.93
N VAL A 16 -16.28 -0.73 -14.88
CA VAL A 16 -15.69 -0.15 -16.09
C VAL A 16 -14.71 -1.11 -16.74
N PHE A 17 -13.89 -1.81 -15.96
CA PHE A 17 -13.02 -2.88 -16.49
C PHE A 17 -13.85 -3.99 -17.14
N VAL A 18 -14.90 -4.48 -16.46
CA VAL A 18 -15.78 -5.54 -16.96
C VAL A 18 -16.43 -5.16 -18.29
N ALA A 19 -16.83 -3.90 -18.45
CA ALA A 19 -17.42 -3.40 -19.69
C ALA A 19 -16.40 -3.33 -20.85
N LEU A 20 -15.13 -3.03 -20.57
CA LEU A 20 -14.11 -2.78 -21.60
C LEU A 20 -13.32 -4.04 -21.99
N ALA A 21 -12.99 -4.88 -21.02
CA ALA A 21 -12.08 -6.02 -21.17
C ALA A 21 -12.46 -6.99 -22.30
N PRO A 22 -13.73 -7.37 -22.53
CA PRO A 22 -14.10 -8.31 -23.60
C PRO A 22 -13.76 -7.82 -25.01
N SER A 23 -13.72 -6.51 -25.23
CA SER A 23 -13.49 -5.91 -26.56
C SER A 23 -12.07 -5.38 -26.75
N ALA A 24 -11.41 -4.98 -25.66
CA ALA A 24 -10.09 -4.36 -25.71
C ALA A 24 -8.95 -5.28 -25.24
N GLY A 25 -9.26 -6.39 -24.55
CA GLY A 25 -8.30 -7.21 -23.83
C GLY A 25 -7.95 -6.63 -22.45
N ALA A 26 -7.43 -7.48 -21.55
CA ALA A 26 -7.21 -7.12 -20.14
C ALA A 26 -6.25 -5.93 -19.97
N ARG A 27 -5.11 -5.95 -20.68
CA ARG A 27 -4.10 -4.88 -20.58
C ARG A 27 -4.64 -3.50 -20.99
N ALA A 28 -5.30 -3.43 -22.15
CA ALA A 28 -5.83 -2.17 -22.65
C ALA A 28 -6.98 -1.66 -21.78
N ALA A 29 -7.83 -2.55 -21.25
CA ALA A 29 -8.88 -2.17 -20.32
C ALA A 29 -8.32 -1.62 -18.99
N VAL A 30 -7.30 -2.26 -18.42
CA VAL A 30 -6.63 -1.76 -17.20
C VAL A 30 -6.03 -0.38 -17.42
N ALA A 31 -5.29 -0.19 -18.52
CA ALA A 31 -4.70 1.10 -18.85
C ALA A 31 -5.79 2.18 -19.02
N ALA A 32 -6.86 1.88 -19.75
CA ALA A 32 -7.97 2.81 -19.97
C ALA A 32 -8.68 3.22 -18.66
N VAL A 33 -8.89 2.28 -17.73
CA VAL A 33 -9.47 2.59 -16.42
C VAL A 33 -8.52 3.48 -15.60
N ARG A 34 -7.21 3.18 -15.59
CA ARG A 34 -6.20 3.96 -14.87
C ARG A 34 -6.06 5.39 -15.39
N GLU A 35 -6.02 5.58 -16.71
CA GLU A 35 -6.03 6.91 -17.33
C GLU A 35 -7.31 7.68 -16.99
N ALA A 36 -8.46 6.99 -17.02
CA ALA A 36 -9.74 7.61 -16.69
C ALA A 36 -9.83 8.03 -15.21
N LEU A 37 -9.14 7.32 -14.31
CA LEU A 37 -8.93 7.69 -12.91
C LEU A 37 -7.93 8.84 -12.70
N GLY A 38 -7.30 9.33 -13.77
CA GLY A 38 -6.42 10.50 -13.74
C GLY A 38 -4.93 10.18 -13.61
N MET A 39 -4.52 8.91 -13.75
CA MET A 39 -3.11 8.56 -13.86
C MET A 39 -2.52 9.06 -15.18
N SER A 40 -1.24 9.40 -15.20
CA SER A 40 -0.52 9.65 -16.46
C SER A 40 -0.45 8.37 -17.29
N ARG A 41 -0.23 8.50 -18.60
CA ARG A 41 -0.10 7.34 -19.50
C ARG A 41 1.01 6.38 -19.04
N ASP A 42 2.16 6.91 -18.68
CA ASP A 42 3.29 6.12 -18.18
C ASP A 42 2.91 5.33 -16.91
N GLU A 43 2.11 5.92 -16.01
CA GLU A 43 1.60 5.25 -14.82
C GLU A 43 0.54 4.21 -15.15
N ALA A 44 -0.34 4.50 -16.10
CA ALA A 44 -1.40 3.60 -16.52
C ALA A 44 -0.85 2.29 -17.11
N GLU A 45 0.24 2.40 -17.88
CA GLU A 45 0.91 1.29 -18.55
C GLU A 45 1.91 0.54 -17.63
N ARG A 46 2.19 1.02 -16.42
CA ARG A 46 3.13 0.34 -15.51
C ARG A 46 2.67 -1.08 -15.15
N PRO A 47 3.60 -2.06 -15.10
CA PRO A 47 3.30 -3.41 -14.67
C PRO A 47 2.60 -3.46 -13.32
N LEU A 48 1.69 -4.43 -13.18
CA LEU A 48 1.05 -4.71 -11.91
C LEU A 48 2.06 -5.42 -11.01
N GLY A 49 2.15 -5.03 -9.74
CA GLY A 49 3.09 -5.66 -8.79
C GLY A 49 2.73 -7.09 -8.38
N PHE A 50 1.85 -7.77 -9.11
CA PHE A 50 1.35 -9.12 -8.82
C PHE A 50 1.18 -10.00 -10.08
N GLY A 51 1.71 -9.59 -11.23
CA GLY A 51 1.60 -10.32 -12.49
C GLY A 51 1.46 -9.39 -13.69
N SER A 52 1.37 -9.95 -14.88
CA SER A 52 1.03 -9.20 -16.10
C SER A 52 -0.49 -9.15 -16.26
N PRO A 53 -1.10 -8.04 -16.73
CA PRO A 53 -2.52 -8.02 -17.06
C PRO A 53 -2.96 -9.16 -18.01
N GLU A 54 -2.07 -9.62 -18.88
CA GLU A 54 -2.26 -10.74 -19.80
C GLU A 54 -2.42 -12.09 -19.09
N ASP A 55 -1.94 -12.24 -17.85
CA ASP A 55 -2.17 -13.44 -17.05
C ASP A 55 -3.67 -13.62 -16.70
N LEU A 56 -4.49 -12.59 -16.94
CA LEU A 56 -5.94 -12.63 -16.76
C LEU A 56 -6.68 -13.08 -18.02
N ASP A 57 -6.06 -13.14 -19.20
CA ASP A 57 -6.73 -13.50 -20.45
C ASP A 57 -7.47 -14.85 -20.38
N PRO A 58 -6.95 -15.90 -19.71
CA PRO A 58 -7.72 -17.14 -19.50
C PRO A 58 -9.03 -16.95 -18.71
N LEU A 59 -9.06 -16.02 -17.75
CA LEU A 59 -10.28 -15.68 -17.01
C LEU A 59 -11.27 -14.94 -17.91
N LEU A 60 -10.77 -14.08 -18.81
CA LEU A 60 -11.61 -13.38 -19.79
C LEU A 60 -12.23 -14.38 -20.77
N GLU A 61 -11.45 -15.31 -21.30
CA GLU A 61 -11.91 -16.37 -22.22
C GLU A 61 -12.94 -17.29 -21.57
N ALA A 62 -12.81 -17.55 -20.26
CA ALA A 62 -13.77 -18.33 -19.49
C ALA A 62 -15.06 -17.57 -19.12
N GLY A 63 -15.16 -16.27 -19.44
CA GLY A 63 -16.30 -15.43 -19.07
C GLY A 63 -16.25 -14.89 -17.62
N GLU A 64 -15.16 -15.13 -16.90
CA GLU A 64 -14.93 -14.73 -15.50
C GLU A 64 -14.37 -13.29 -15.38
N VAL A 65 -14.84 -12.39 -16.24
CA VAL A 65 -14.30 -11.01 -16.37
C VAL A 65 -14.47 -10.22 -15.07
N ARG A 66 -15.59 -10.41 -14.37
CA ARG A 66 -15.85 -9.77 -13.07
C ARG A 66 -14.83 -10.21 -12.04
N PHE A 67 -14.57 -11.51 -11.93
CA PHE A 67 -13.59 -12.04 -11.00
C PHE A 67 -12.18 -11.51 -11.30
N ALA A 68 -11.80 -11.42 -12.58
CA ALA A 68 -10.55 -10.77 -12.98
C ALA A 68 -10.47 -9.29 -12.54
N GLY A 69 -11.57 -8.53 -12.71
CA GLY A 69 -11.67 -7.15 -12.26
C GLY A 69 -11.58 -7.00 -10.73
N GLU A 70 -12.20 -7.90 -9.98
CA GLU A 70 -12.11 -7.94 -8.52
C GLU A 70 -10.70 -8.28 -8.04
N LEU A 71 -10.01 -9.22 -8.70
CA LEU A 71 -8.62 -9.55 -8.42
C LEU A 71 -7.70 -8.34 -8.66
N LEU A 72 -7.89 -7.65 -9.80
CA LEU A 72 -7.20 -6.39 -10.12
C LEU A 72 -7.41 -5.34 -9.03
N ALA A 73 -8.65 -5.14 -8.60
CA ALA A 73 -8.98 -4.19 -7.55
C ALA A 73 -8.39 -4.57 -6.19
N ALA A 74 -8.40 -5.86 -5.84
CA ALA A 74 -7.83 -6.37 -4.58
C ALA A 74 -6.33 -6.07 -4.48
N HIS A 75 -5.61 -6.17 -5.59
CA HIS A 75 -4.18 -5.87 -5.68
C HIS A 75 -3.84 -4.42 -5.99
N GLY A 76 -4.84 -3.53 -6.01
CA GLY A 76 -4.66 -2.09 -6.14
C GLY A 76 -4.34 -1.62 -7.57
N ALA A 77 -4.80 -2.35 -8.59
CA ALA A 77 -4.63 -1.92 -9.98
C ALA A 77 -5.29 -0.55 -10.25
N PHE A 78 -6.33 -0.21 -9.51
CA PHE A 78 -7.14 1.00 -9.66
C PHE A 78 -6.90 2.04 -8.57
N ASP A 79 -5.86 1.89 -7.73
CA ASP A 79 -5.53 2.90 -6.75
C ASP A 79 -4.79 4.06 -7.39
N VAL A 80 -5.33 5.26 -7.28
CA VAL A 80 -4.70 6.48 -7.77
C VAL A 80 -3.53 6.85 -6.85
N PRO A 81 -2.28 6.85 -7.36
CA PRO A 81 -1.14 7.30 -6.57
C PRO A 81 -1.32 8.76 -6.18
N ARG A 82 -1.24 9.05 -4.89
CA ARG A 82 -1.17 10.44 -4.43
C ARG A 82 0.23 10.98 -4.68
N VAL A 83 0.30 12.21 -5.19
CA VAL A 83 1.55 12.98 -5.21
C VAL A 83 1.90 13.29 -3.77
N LEU A 84 3.05 12.80 -3.32
CA LEU A 84 3.56 13.03 -1.97
C LEU A 84 4.44 14.27 -1.95
N SER A 85 4.45 14.98 -0.83
CA SER A 85 5.46 16.01 -0.58
C SER A 85 6.84 15.35 -0.42
N LEU A 86 7.92 16.14 -0.44
CA LEU A 86 9.26 15.62 -0.11
C LEU A 86 9.28 14.88 1.24
N ARG A 87 8.53 15.39 2.22
CA ARG A 87 8.40 14.78 3.54
C ARG A 87 7.62 13.47 3.48
N GLY A 88 6.50 13.45 2.76
CA GLY A 88 5.72 12.23 2.52
C GLY A 88 6.56 11.15 1.82
N GLU A 89 7.43 11.55 0.90
CA GLU A 89 8.38 10.64 0.26
C GLU A 89 9.42 10.06 1.24
N GLN A 90 9.95 10.90 2.13
CA GLN A 90 10.84 10.45 3.21
C GLN A 90 10.14 9.47 4.16
N ALA A 91 8.92 9.79 4.58
CA ALA A 91 8.10 8.91 5.40
C ALA A 91 7.82 7.58 4.69
N ARG A 92 7.49 7.61 3.38
CA ARG A 92 7.34 6.39 2.56
C ARG A 92 8.61 5.54 2.53
N GLY A 93 9.78 6.17 2.43
CA GLY A 93 11.07 5.50 2.50
C GLY A 93 11.26 4.74 3.81
N LEU A 94 11.04 5.41 4.94
CA LEU A 94 11.14 4.81 6.28
C LEU A 94 10.14 3.68 6.50
N LEU A 95 8.91 3.81 6.00
CA LEU A 95 7.91 2.74 6.08
C LEU A 95 8.30 1.51 5.25
N ARG A 96 8.96 1.71 4.09
CA ARG A 96 9.51 0.59 3.29
C ARG A 96 10.68 -0.08 3.99
N GLU A 97 11.54 0.69 4.65
CA GLU A 97 12.63 0.17 5.47
C GLU A 97 12.09 -0.68 6.62
N ALA A 98 11.12 -0.14 7.38
CA ALA A 98 10.43 -0.89 8.44
C ALA A 98 9.82 -2.19 7.91
N PHE A 99 9.15 -2.16 6.76
CA PHE A 99 8.62 -3.38 6.13
C PHE A 99 9.72 -4.39 5.78
N ALA A 100 10.87 -3.94 5.26
CA ALA A 100 11.96 -4.82 4.85
C ALA A 100 12.63 -5.52 6.04
N VAL A 101 12.77 -4.83 7.17
CA VAL A 101 13.41 -5.38 8.38
C VAL A 101 12.44 -6.14 9.31
N SER A 102 11.16 -6.21 8.96
CA SER A 102 10.13 -6.81 9.84
C SER A 102 10.22 -8.33 10.00
N GLY A 103 11.07 -9.03 9.24
CA GLY A 103 11.07 -10.49 9.16
C GLY A 103 9.86 -11.06 8.39
N GLY A 104 9.15 -10.20 7.64
CA GLY A 104 7.92 -10.53 6.90
C GLY A 104 6.64 -10.19 7.66
N ILE A 105 5.52 -10.17 6.93
CA ILE A 105 4.19 -9.83 7.44
C ILE A 105 3.20 -10.92 7.01
N ALA A 106 2.19 -11.21 7.83
CA ALA A 106 1.10 -12.11 7.42
C ALA A 106 0.49 -11.66 6.09
N SER A 107 0.37 -12.57 5.12
CA SER A 107 0.10 -12.29 3.70
C SER A 107 -1.07 -11.33 3.46
N GLY A 108 -2.19 -11.50 4.18
CA GLY A 108 -3.35 -10.62 4.05
C GLY A 108 -3.11 -9.17 4.48
N ARG A 109 -2.32 -8.95 5.55
CA ARG A 109 -1.98 -7.58 6.00
C ARG A 109 -0.85 -6.96 5.18
N ALA A 110 0.07 -7.78 4.66
CA ALA A 110 1.14 -7.34 3.78
C ALA A 110 0.58 -6.66 2.52
N ILE A 111 -0.46 -7.24 1.91
CA ILE A 111 -1.13 -6.68 0.74
C ILE A 111 -1.67 -5.28 1.04
N GLY A 112 -2.38 -5.13 2.17
CA GLY A 112 -2.93 -3.82 2.58
C GLY A 112 -1.85 -2.76 2.79
N VAL A 113 -0.74 -3.11 3.46
CA VAL A 113 0.39 -2.20 3.68
C VAL A 113 1.08 -1.82 2.37
N ILE A 114 1.37 -2.80 1.51
CA ILE A 114 2.02 -2.56 0.20
C ILE A 114 1.13 -1.66 -0.67
N ARG A 115 -0.18 -1.92 -0.68
CA ARG A 115 -1.17 -1.12 -1.39
C ARG A 115 -1.21 0.32 -0.89
N ALA A 116 -1.27 0.51 0.43
CA ALA A 116 -1.23 1.83 1.05
C ALA A 116 0.07 2.59 0.72
N LEU A 117 1.24 1.92 0.76
CA LEU A 117 2.51 2.53 0.39
C LEU A 117 2.58 2.95 -1.08
N ARG A 118 1.97 2.16 -1.98
CA ARG A 118 1.91 2.47 -3.42
C ARG A 118 0.99 3.66 -3.69
N ALA A 119 -0.18 3.67 -3.07
CA ALA A 119 -1.20 4.70 -3.27
C ALA A 119 -0.88 6.02 -2.54
N GLY A 120 0.13 6.05 -1.66
CA GLY A 120 0.42 7.22 -0.81
C GLY A 120 -0.46 7.33 0.43
N GLY A 121 -1.12 6.24 0.84
CA GLY A 121 -1.87 6.12 2.09
C GLY A 121 -0.95 5.91 3.29
N LEU A 122 -0.02 6.84 3.54
CA LEU A 122 1.07 6.66 4.50
C LEU A 122 0.60 6.40 5.94
N GLY A 123 -0.46 7.06 6.39
CA GLY A 123 -1.05 6.83 7.72
C GLY A 123 -1.63 5.42 7.90
N ALA A 124 -2.24 4.87 6.85
CA ALA A 124 -2.75 3.49 6.87
C ALA A 124 -1.62 2.46 6.85
N ALA A 125 -0.57 2.71 6.05
CA ALA A 125 0.64 1.88 6.07
C ALA A 125 1.33 1.90 7.44
N PHE A 126 1.50 3.09 8.02
CA PHE A 126 2.09 3.29 9.34
C PHE A 126 1.31 2.56 10.44
N THR A 127 0.00 2.79 10.55
CA THR A 127 -0.82 2.14 11.58
C THR A 127 -0.90 0.62 11.37
N GLY A 128 -0.94 0.16 10.11
CA GLY A 128 -0.87 -1.26 9.77
C GLY A 128 0.43 -1.93 10.23
N LEU A 129 1.58 -1.32 9.95
CA LEU A 129 2.88 -1.82 10.41
C LEU A 129 2.99 -1.80 11.93
N ALA A 130 2.63 -0.68 12.56
CA ALA A 130 2.68 -0.51 14.02
C ALA A 130 1.77 -1.48 14.78
N ALA A 131 0.70 -1.96 14.15
CA ALA A 131 -0.20 -2.95 14.75
C ALA A 131 0.30 -4.39 14.62
N VAL A 132 1.12 -4.70 13.61
CA VAL A 132 1.67 -6.05 13.40
C VAL A 132 2.96 -6.24 14.18
N GLY A 133 3.83 -5.23 14.17
CA GLY A 133 5.18 -5.34 14.73
C GLY A 133 6.10 -6.24 13.89
N PRO A 134 7.37 -6.34 14.31
CA PRO A 134 8.35 -7.24 13.70
C PRO A 134 8.09 -8.69 14.15
N ARG A 135 8.44 -9.66 13.29
CA ARG A 135 8.51 -11.08 13.67
C ARG A 135 9.78 -11.38 14.45
N ALA A 136 9.84 -12.57 15.04
CA ALA A 136 10.99 -13.04 15.81
C ALA A 136 12.29 -13.06 14.97
N GLU A 137 12.18 -13.32 13.67
CA GLU A 137 13.31 -13.33 12.74
C GLU A 137 13.66 -11.94 12.19
N GLY A 138 12.88 -10.90 12.53
CA GLY A 138 13.11 -9.51 12.10
C GLY A 138 14.04 -8.73 13.04
N ASP A 139 14.52 -7.59 12.57
CA ASP A 139 15.26 -6.64 13.41
C ASP A 139 14.26 -5.69 14.07
N ALA A 140 13.89 -6.00 15.30
CA ALA A 140 12.90 -5.24 16.04
C ALA A 140 13.34 -3.79 16.33
N ASP A 141 14.63 -3.58 16.59
CA ASP A 141 15.16 -2.26 16.94
C ASP A 141 15.24 -1.35 15.72
N ALA A 142 15.63 -1.87 14.55
CA ALA A 142 15.54 -1.14 13.30
C ALA A 142 14.08 -0.87 12.92
N PHE A 143 13.20 -1.86 13.06
CA PHE A 143 11.77 -1.73 12.75
C PHE A 143 11.11 -0.59 13.54
N TRP A 144 11.24 -0.60 14.87
CA TRP A 144 10.57 0.39 15.70
C TRP A 144 11.16 1.79 15.54
N ARG A 145 12.49 1.92 15.35
CA ARG A 145 13.12 3.23 15.06
C ARG A 145 12.64 3.81 13.72
N ALA A 146 12.58 2.99 12.68
CA ALA A 146 12.08 3.43 11.38
C ALA A 146 10.61 3.89 11.47
N LEU A 147 9.77 3.16 12.22
CA LEU A 147 8.39 3.58 12.45
C LEU A 147 8.29 4.90 13.26
N VAL A 148 9.08 5.09 14.32
CA VAL A 148 9.07 6.35 15.07
C VAL A 148 9.44 7.52 14.16
N ALA A 149 10.54 7.41 13.40
CA ALA A 149 10.95 8.45 12.47
C ALA A 149 9.88 8.73 11.40
N ALA A 150 9.24 7.68 10.85
CA ALA A 150 8.15 7.86 9.89
C ALA A 150 6.94 8.57 10.51
N GLY A 151 6.53 8.16 11.72
CA GLY A 151 5.39 8.75 12.42
C GLY A 151 5.62 10.21 12.81
N GLU A 152 6.85 10.59 13.12
CA GLU A 152 7.23 11.99 13.37
C GLU A 152 7.08 12.85 12.13
N LEU A 153 7.57 12.38 10.98
CA LEU A 153 7.36 13.08 9.70
C LEU A 153 5.88 13.20 9.35
N LEU A 154 5.07 12.16 9.62
CA LEU A 154 3.62 12.20 9.38
C LEU A 154 2.89 13.17 10.32
N ALA A 155 3.34 13.32 11.56
CA ALA A 155 2.75 14.26 12.52
C ALA A 155 3.01 15.73 12.15
N GLU A 156 4.11 16.01 11.44
CA GLU A 156 4.50 17.35 11.01
C GLU A 156 3.92 17.77 9.65
N GLU A 157 3.31 16.86 8.89
CA GLU A 157 2.85 17.12 7.51
C GLU A 157 1.55 17.96 7.42
N GLY A 158 0.98 18.38 8.56
CA GLY A 158 0.07 19.55 8.60
C GLY A 158 -1.43 19.29 8.55
N GLU A 159 -1.89 18.03 8.56
CA GLU A 159 -3.17 17.69 9.17
C GLU A 159 -2.82 17.04 10.51
N ALA A 160 -3.38 17.53 11.62
CA ALA A 160 -3.16 16.93 12.93
C ALA A 160 -3.20 15.40 12.77
N PRO A 161 -2.15 14.65 13.16
CA PRO A 161 -2.09 13.21 12.89
C PRO A 161 -3.41 12.63 13.36
N SER A 162 -4.13 11.98 12.44
CA SER A 162 -5.43 11.39 12.78
C SER A 162 -5.26 10.60 14.08
N GLY A 163 -6.25 10.64 14.98
CA GLY A 163 -6.16 9.97 16.29
C GLY A 163 -5.42 8.63 16.28
N PRO A 164 -5.70 7.74 15.29
CA PRO A 164 -4.98 6.47 15.11
C PRO A 164 -3.46 6.58 14.85
N VAL A 165 -2.99 7.55 14.06
CA VAL A 165 -1.55 7.75 13.80
C VAL A 165 -0.84 8.21 15.06
N ARG A 166 -1.42 9.14 15.80
CA ARG A 166 -0.84 9.62 17.06
C ARG A 166 -0.74 8.50 18.11
N GLU A 167 -1.81 7.73 18.29
CA GLU A 167 -1.82 6.59 19.21
C GLU A 167 -0.81 5.52 18.81
N ALA A 168 -0.68 5.23 17.51
CA ALA A 168 0.31 4.29 17.02
C ALA A 168 1.75 4.80 17.22
N LEU A 169 2.02 6.10 17.05
CA LEU A 169 3.34 6.69 17.31
C LEU A 169 3.75 6.58 18.79
N GLU A 170 2.84 6.88 19.71
CA GLU A 170 3.11 6.71 21.15
C GLU A 170 3.42 5.24 21.50
N ARG A 171 2.70 4.29 20.89
CA ARG A 171 3.01 2.87 21.03
C ARG A 171 4.42 2.53 20.53
N CYS A 172 4.79 2.99 19.33
CA CYS A 172 6.12 2.76 18.77
C CYS A 172 7.24 3.33 19.66
N ARG A 173 7.04 4.53 20.22
CA ARG A 173 7.99 5.12 21.19
C ARG A 173 8.15 4.25 22.43
N GLY A 174 7.05 3.69 22.93
CA GLY A 174 7.06 2.75 24.06
C GLY A 174 7.77 1.43 23.78
N GLU A 175 7.77 0.94 22.53
CA GLU A 175 8.53 -0.27 22.14
C GLU A 175 10.04 0.01 22.11
N VAL A 176 10.47 1.13 21.51
CA VAL A 176 11.89 1.54 21.52
C VAL A 176 12.42 1.68 22.96
N GLY A 177 11.63 2.26 23.86
CA GLY A 177 11.99 2.39 25.28
C GLY A 177 12.17 1.06 26.00
N ARG A 178 11.40 0.02 25.62
CA ARG A 178 11.50 -1.34 26.18
C ARG A 178 12.74 -2.08 25.69
N SER A 179 13.06 -1.99 24.40
CA SER A 179 14.31 -2.54 23.86
C SER A 179 15.55 -1.97 24.55
N ALA A 180 15.56 -0.67 24.82
CA ALA A 180 16.67 0.00 25.52
C ALA A 180 16.76 -0.36 27.03
N GLY A 181 15.65 -0.80 27.63
CA GLY A 181 15.56 -1.17 29.06
C GLY A 181 15.91 -2.64 29.35
N GLY A 182 15.70 -3.54 28.39
CA GLY A 182 15.94 -4.99 28.55
C GLY A 182 17.42 -5.42 28.55
N GLY A 183 18.35 -4.53 28.23
CA GLY A 183 19.79 -4.79 28.19
C GLY A 183 20.54 -4.62 29.52
N ARG A 184 19.83 -4.44 30.65
CA ARG A 184 20.45 -4.24 31.98
C ARG A 184 19.84 -5.16 33.03
N ASP A 185 20.10 -6.46 32.90
CA ASP A 185 20.14 -7.36 34.06
C ASP A 185 20.90 -8.66 33.73
N LEU A 186 22.22 -8.59 33.78
CA LEU A 186 23.06 -9.73 34.13
C LEU A 186 23.97 -9.25 35.27
N GLY A 187 23.45 -9.38 36.49
CA GLY A 187 24.22 -9.15 37.71
C GLY A 187 25.40 -10.13 37.81
N PRO A 188 26.48 -9.75 38.51
CA PRO A 188 27.63 -10.62 38.68
C PRO A 188 27.27 -11.76 39.65
N GLY A 189 27.42 -13.00 39.19
CA GLY A 189 27.48 -14.20 40.02
C GLY A 189 28.90 -14.74 40.05
#